data_AF-A0A2E2ZN34-F1
#
_entry.id   AF-A0A2E2ZN34-F1
#
_cell.length_a   1.000
_cell.length_b   1.000
_cell.length_c   1.000
_cell.angle_alpha   90.00
_cell.angle_beta   90.00
_cell.angle_gamma   90.00
#
_symmetry.space_group_name_H-M   'P 1'
#
loop_
_entity.id
_entity.type
_entity.pdbx_description
1 polymer ?
#
loop_
_entity_poly.entity_id
_entity_poly.type
_entity_poly.pdbx_seq_one_letter_code
_entity_poly.pdbx_strand_id
1 'polypeptide(L)'
;MINSNIQMEFPINRNLYAKKKFMTSSNVMQGQEVVYCGNISGGPVLGSKGVVTKKYANKALVDMGWLGVWNVPYYFLSDIEV
;
A
#
# COMPACT_ATOMS: atom_id res chain seq x y z
N MET A 1 21.88 -45.26 5.96
CA MET A 1 20.88 -44.24 6.33
C MET A 1 21.07 -43.06 5.39
N ILE A 2 20.10 -42.79 4.51
CA ILE A 2 20.16 -41.68 3.56
C ILE A 2 19.45 -40.50 4.22
N ASN A 3 20.21 -39.51 4.68
CA ASN A 3 19.65 -38.25 5.16
C ASN A 3 19.39 -37.37 3.92
N SER A 4 18.22 -37.54 3.30
CA SER A 4 17.73 -36.59 2.31
C SER A 4 17.11 -35.40 3.03
N ASN A 5 17.90 -34.37 3.29
CA ASN A 5 17.37 -33.08 3.71
C ASN A 5 16.53 -32.53 2.54
N ILE A 6 15.21 -32.67 2.63
CA ILE A 6 14.29 -32.10 1.67
C ILE A 6 14.18 -30.61 2.01
N GLN A 7 14.93 -29.77 1.31
CA GLN A 7 14.70 -28.34 1.31
C GLN A 7 13.56 -28.05 0.32
N MET A 8 12.48 -27.45 0.82
CA MET A 8 11.41 -26.96 -0.06
C MET A 8 11.97 -25.82 -0.91
N GLU A 9 12.05 -26.03 -2.22
CA GLU A 9 12.22 -24.91 -3.13
C GLU A 9 10.95 -24.06 -3.08
N PHE A 10 11.13 -22.74 -3.01
CA PHE A 10 10.02 -21.81 -3.10
C PHE A 10 9.95 -21.39 -4.58
N PRO A 11 9.07 -21.98 -5.42
CA PRO A 11 8.97 -21.63 -6.83
C PRO A 11 8.27 -20.29 -6.94
N ILE A 12 8.97 -19.21 -6.61
CA ILE A 12 8.47 -17.88 -6.89
C ILE A 12 8.74 -17.64 -8.36
N ASN A 13 7.76 -18.00 -9.19
CA ASN A 13 7.63 -17.40 -10.52
C ASN A 13 7.20 -15.94 -10.30
N ARG A 14 8.17 -15.13 -9.89
CA ARG A 14 7.99 -13.76 -9.47
C ARG A 14 7.84 -12.96 -10.76
N ASN A 15 6.61 -12.73 -11.16
CA ASN A 15 6.30 -11.62 -12.05
C ASN A 15 6.68 -10.35 -11.26
N LEU A 16 7.91 -9.87 -11.44
CA LEU A 16 8.52 -8.72 -10.74
C LEU A 16 7.94 -7.36 -11.20
N TYR A 17 6.82 -7.38 -11.92
CA TYR A 17 6.12 -6.23 -12.46
C TYR A 17 4.89 -6.00 -11.55
N ALA A 18 4.88 -5.16 -10.52
CA ALA A 18 5.61 -3.95 -10.26
C ALA A 18 5.90 -3.83 -8.75
N LYS A 19 6.95 -3.10 -8.41
CA LYS A 19 7.39 -2.92 -7.02
C LYS A 19 6.60 -1.78 -6.41
N LYS A 20 5.44 -2.09 -5.79
CA LYS A 20 4.68 -1.09 -5.03
C LYS A 20 5.54 -0.47 -3.93
N LYS A 21 5.72 0.85 -3.97
CA LYS A 21 6.43 1.56 -2.92
C LYS A 21 5.43 2.03 -1.88
N PHE A 22 5.47 1.40 -0.72
CA PHE A 22 4.64 1.83 0.41
C PHE A 22 5.05 3.22 0.91
N MET A 23 4.05 3.97 1.34
CA MET A 23 4.23 5.32 1.84
C MET A 23 4.69 5.31 3.30
N THR A 24 5.37 6.38 3.66
CA THR A 24 5.83 6.71 5.01
C THR A 24 5.67 8.20 5.22
N SER A 25 5.82 8.64 6.47
CA SER A 25 5.83 10.07 6.80
C SER A 25 6.99 10.83 6.12
N SER A 26 8.04 10.17 5.62
CA SER A 26 9.15 10.86 4.96
C SER A 26 8.96 11.01 3.45
N ASN A 27 8.16 10.14 2.81
CA ASN A 27 8.05 10.09 1.35
C ASN A 27 6.70 10.54 0.79
N VAL A 28 5.70 10.75 1.65
CA VAL A 28 4.38 11.26 1.26
C VAL A 28 4.33 12.77 1.32
N MET A 29 3.74 13.39 0.30
CA MET A 29 3.53 14.83 0.20
C MET A 29 2.04 15.18 0.16
N GLN A 30 1.70 16.39 0.59
CA GLN A 30 0.36 16.94 0.38
C GLN A 30 0.15 17.22 -1.12
N GLY A 31 -1.04 16.93 -1.63
CA GLY A 31 -1.38 16.97 -3.05
C GLY A 31 -0.95 15.74 -3.84
N GLN A 32 -0.24 14.79 -3.23
CA GLN A 32 0.21 13.58 -3.91
C GLN A 32 -0.95 12.59 -4.09
N GLU A 33 -1.05 11.98 -5.27
CA GLU A 33 -1.93 10.85 -5.50
C GLU A 33 -1.33 9.55 -4.94
N VAL A 34 -2.18 8.74 -4.33
CA VAL A 34 -1.80 7.48 -3.66
C VAL A 34 -2.84 6.40 -3.91
N VAL A 35 -2.44 5.13 -3.75
CA VAL A 35 -3.34 3.97 -3.82
C VAL A 35 -3.53 3.38 -2.43
N TYR A 36 -4.78 3.15 -2.06
CA TYR A 36 -5.14 2.42 -0.84
C TYR A 36 -4.91 0.92 -1.02
N CYS A 37 -4.12 0.32 -0.13
CA CYS A 37 -3.72 -1.08 -0.14
C CYS A 37 -4.24 -1.87 1.06
N GLY A 38 -5.10 -1.27 1.91
CA GLY A 38 -5.69 -1.95 3.05
C GLY A 38 -6.87 -2.85 2.67
N ASN A 39 -7.02 -3.98 3.35
CA ASN A 39 -8.20 -4.85 3.25
C ASN A 39 -8.88 -4.93 4.62
N ILE A 40 -9.53 -3.84 5.02
CA ILE A 40 -10.18 -3.70 6.33
C ILE A 40 -11.67 -3.40 6.12
N SER A 41 -12.52 -4.11 6.87
CA SER A 41 -13.96 -3.87 6.89
C SER A 41 -14.29 -2.45 7.34
N GLY A 42 -15.20 -1.79 6.62
CA GLY A 42 -15.58 -0.40 6.88
C GLY A 42 -14.52 0.65 6.50
N GLY A 43 -13.42 0.23 5.87
CA GLY A 43 -12.46 1.13 5.25
C GLY A 43 -12.76 1.39 3.77
N PRO A 44 -11.90 2.16 3.09
CA PRO A 44 -11.95 2.33 1.65
C PRO A 44 -11.82 1.02 0.88
N VAL A 45 -12.26 1.02 -0.38
CA VAL A 45 -12.11 -0.13 -1.26
C VAL A 45 -10.63 -0.34 -1.59
N LEU A 46 -10.14 -1.58 -1.45
CA LEU A 46 -8.78 -1.95 -1.84
C LEU A 46 -8.50 -1.56 -3.30
N GLY A 47 -7.37 -0.90 -3.55
CA GLY A 47 -6.97 -0.41 -4.87
C GLY A 47 -7.56 0.95 -5.24
N SER A 48 -8.41 1.55 -4.39
CA SER A 48 -8.92 2.90 -4.62
C SER A 48 -7.78 3.94 -4.63
N LYS A 49 -7.93 4.94 -5.49
CA LYS A 49 -7.01 6.08 -5.58
C LYS A 49 -7.54 7.24 -4.76
N GLY A 50 -6.63 8.07 -4.25
CA GLY A 50 -7.00 9.31 -3.60
C GLY A 50 -5.85 10.30 -3.56
N VAL A 51 -6.17 11.54 -3.17
CA VAL A 51 -5.21 12.64 -3.05
C VAL A 51 -4.97 12.94 -1.58
N VAL A 52 -3.70 13.03 -1.18
CA VAL A 52 -3.32 13.39 0.19
C VAL A 52 -3.65 14.86 0.43
N THR A 53 -4.67 15.14 1.21
CA THR A 53 -5.09 16.52 1.53
C THR A 53 -4.37 17.08 2.75
N LYS A 54 -3.94 16.22 3.68
CA LYS A 54 -3.16 16.64 4.86
C LYS A 54 -2.28 15.51 5.38
N LYS A 55 -1.11 15.89 5.90
CA LYS A 55 -0.12 14.98 6.47
C LYS A 55 -0.13 15.03 8.00
N TYR A 56 -0.07 13.88 8.65
CA TYR A 56 0.17 13.75 10.09
C TYR A 56 1.41 12.90 10.36
N ALA A 57 1.79 12.70 11.63
CA ALA A 57 2.98 11.93 11.98
C ALA A 57 2.95 10.48 11.47
N ASN A 58 1.82 9.78 11.60
CA ASN A 58 1.70 8.34 11.31
C ASN A 58 0.60 7.98 10.27
N LYS A 59 -0.09 8.99 9.73
CA LYS A 59 -1.22 8.82 8.81
C LYS A 59 -1.40 10.07 7.94
N ALA A 60 -2.11 9.93 6.84
CA ALA A 60 -2.57 11.03 6.01
C ALA A 60 -4.09 11.15 6.04
N LEU A 61 -4.58 12.36 5.85
CA LEU A 61 -5.93 12.60 5.37
C LEU A 61 -5.90 12.46 3.85
N VAL A 62 -6.71 11.55 3.31
CA VAL A 62 -6.75 11.23 1.88
C VAL A 62 -8.18 11.42 1.40
N ASP A 63 -8.36 12.28 0.41
CA ASP A 63 -9.62 12.43 -0.29
C ASP A 63 -9.69 11.38 -1.41
N MET A 64 -10.66 10.48 -1.33
CA MET A 64 -10.90 9.40 -2.30
C MET A 64 -12.12 9.68 -3.18
N GLY A 65 -12.53 10.96 -3.28
CA GLY A 65 -13.66 11.40 -4.08
C GLY A 65 -14.98 10.89 -3.50
N TRP A 66 -15.75 10.16 -4.30
CA TRP A 66 -17.06 9.62 -3.92
C TRP A 66 -17.01 8.63 -2.75
N LEU A 67 -15.85 8.00 -2.50
CA LEU A 67 -15.63 7.15 -1.32
C LEU A 67 -15.45 7.97 -0.03
N GLY A 68 -15.33 9.29 -0.14
CA GLY A 68 -15.16 10.22 0.97
C GLY A 68 -13.70 10.48 1.36
N VAL A 69 -13.53 11.22 2.45
CA VAL A 69 -12.23 11.61 2.99
C VAL A 69 -11.87 10.72 4.19
N TRP A 70 -10.71 10.10 4.15
CA TRP A 70 -10.29 9.07 5.10
C TRP A 70 -9.00 9.43 5.83
N ASN A 71 -8.91 9.04 7.10
CA ASN A 71 -7.66 9.04 7.84
C ASN A 71 -6.95 7.69 7.65
N VAL A 72 -5.91 7.66 6.83
CA VAL A 72 -5.27 6.42 6.40
C VAL A 72 -3.84 6.32 6.93
N PRO A 73 -3.51 5.29 7.75
CA PRO A 73 -2.13 4.98 8.11
C PRO A 73 -1.24 4.75 6.89
N TYR A 74 0.01 5.23 6.93
CA TYR A 74 0.88 5.23 5.75
C TYR A 74 1.17 3.85 5.17
N TYR A 75 1.23 2.81 6.00
CA TYR A 75 1.45 1.44 5.55
C TYR A 75 0.29 0.85 4.74
N PHE A 76 -0.87 1.51 4.71
CA PHE A 76 -1.97 1.19 3.80
C PHE A 76 -1.98 2.05 2.53
N LEU A 77 -0.97 2.89 2.31
CA LEU A 77 -0.85 3.69 1.11
C LEU A 77 0.38 3.25 0.31
N SER A 78 0.24 3.17 -1.00
CA SER A 78 1.36 3.05 -1.94
C SER A 78 1.36 4.21 -2.91
N ASP A 79 2.45 4.35 -3.65
CA ASP A 79 2.44 5.17 -4.85
C ASP A 79 1.46 4.59 -5.87
N ILE A 80 1.01 5.46 -6.76
CA ILE A 80 0.51 5.01 -8.04
C ILE A 80 1.77 4.60 -8.79
N GLU A 81 1.99 3.29 -8.94
CA GLU A 81 3.09 2.77 -9.74
C GLU A 81 3.09 3.45 -11.12
N VAL A 82 4.29 3.87 -11.55
CA VAL A 82 4.61 4.23 -12.94
C VAL A 82 4.85 2.96 -13.73
#